data_AF-A0A5B6YKX2-F1
#
_entry.id   AF-A0A5B6YKX2-F1
#
_cell.length_a   1.000
_cell.length_b   1.000
_cell.length_c   1.000
_cell.angle_alpha   90.00
_cell.angle_beta   90.00
_cell.angle_gamma   90.00
#
_symmetry.space_group_name_H-M   'P 1'
#
loop_
_entity.id
_entity.type
_entity.pdbx_description
1 polymer ?
#
loop_
_entity_poly.entity_id
_entity_poly.type
_entity_poly.pdbx_seq_one_letter_code
_entity_poly.pdbx_strand_id
1 'polypeptide(L)'
;MGSQEVHPTLENIEICSNHEDCEARHAQIKMTKGFVAKEPVKGHMVNVVRGLKLYEDIFPDSELSKLTEFVNELRVAGQNGELSGEAFILYNQQKKGNKRELIQLGAPIFGHIKEEATSKHQTSHIEPIPALLQGVINHLIQWHLLSENRKPNSCIINFFDEGEYSQPF
;
A
#
# COMPACT_ATOMS: atom_id res chain seq x y z
N MET A 1 4.91 1.73 -39.41
CA MET A 1 4.91 0.88 -38.21
C MET A 1 4.22 1.69 -37.13
N GLY A 2 2.95 1.39 -36.86
CA GLY A 2 2.18 2.11 -35.85
C GLY A 2 2.53 1.56 -34.47
N SER A 3 2.94 2.44 -33.55
CA SER A 3 2.98 2.11 -32.13
C SER A 3 1.57 1.78 -31.68
N GLN A 4 1.37 0.54 -31.26
CA GLN A 4 0.15 0.12 -30.60
C GLN A 4 0.26 0.60 -29.15
N GLU A 5 -0.39 1.72 -28.84
CA GLU A 5 -0.65 2.10 -27.46
C GLU A 5 -1.55 1.02 -26.87
N VAL A 6 -0.97 0.20 -25.99
CA VAL A 6 -1.69 -0.83 -25.25
C VAL A 6 -2.52 -0.11 -24.21
N HIS A 7 -3.76 0.25 -24.57
CA HIS A 7 -4.75 0.65 -23.59
C HIS A 7 -4.91 -0.50 -22.58
N PRO A 8 -4.80 -0.24 -21.26
CA PRO A 8 -5.10 -1.27 -20.28
C PRO A 8 -6.56 -1.69 -20.48
N THR A 9 -6.76 -2.97 -20.76
CA THR A 9 -8.08 -3.60 -20.79
C THR A 9 -8.78 -3.32 -19.45
N LEU A 10 -10.09 -3.01 -19.48
CA LEU A 10 -10.90 -2.78 -18.28
C LEU A 10 -10.74 -3.90 -17.24
N GLU A 11 -10.54 -5.13 -17.73
CA GLU A 11 -10.27 -6.31 -16.92
C GLU A 11 -9.03 -6.18 -16.03
N ASN A 12 -8.03 -5.36 -16.37
CA ASN A 12 -6.83 -5.14 -15.54
C ASN A 12 -7.03 -4.08 -14.45
N ILE A 13 -8.13 -3.33 -14.49
CA ILE A 13 -8.37 -2.17 -13.62
C ILE A 13 -9.26 -2.53 -12.42
N GLU A 14 -10.19 -3.47 -12.59
CA GLU A 14 -11.15 -3.81 -11.53
C GLU A 14 -10.63 -4.92 -10.61
N ILE A 15 -10.53 -4.66 -9.31
CA ILE A 15 -10.06 -5.68 -8.36
C ILE A 15 -11.06 -6.84 -8.17
N CYS A 16 -12.37 -6.56 -8.21
CA CYS A 16 -13.41 -7.55 -7.97
C CYS A 16 -13.86 -8.21 -9.27
N SER A 17 -13.83 -9.55 -9.32
CA SER A 17 -14.27 -10.33 -10.50
C SER A 17 -15.80 -10.40 -10.65
N ASN A 18 -16.55 -10.12 -9.58
CA ASN A 18 -18.01 -10.11 -9.57
C ASN A 18 -18.49 -8.85 -8.83
N HIS A 19 -18.41 -7.72 -9.53
CA HIS A 19 -18.69 -6.40 -8.95
C HIS A 19 -20.14 -6.25 -8.46
N GLU A 20 -21.09 -6.99 -9.03
CA GLU A 20 -22.51 -6.94 -8.67
C GLU A 20 -22.77 -7.39 -7.22
N ASP A 21 -22.03 -8.39 -6.73
CA ASP A 21 -22.15 -8.89 -5.35
C ASP A 21 -21.17 -8.22 -4.38
N CYS A 22 -20.46 -7.18 -4.82
CA CYS A 22 -19.37 -6.59 -4.06
C CYS A 22 -19.86 -5.97 -2.73
N GLU A 23 -21.03 -5.31 -2.68
CA GLU A 23 -21.57 -4.76 -1.43
C GLU A 23 -21.92 -5.85 -0.41
N ALA A 24 -22.47 -6.98 -0.87
CA ALA A 24 -22.87 -8.09 0.00
C ALA A 24 -21.67 -8.75 0.70
N ARG A 25 -20.46 -8.57 0.17
CA ARG A 25 -19.23 -9.12 0.75
C ARG A 25 -18.95 -8.62 2.17
N HIS A 26 -19.36 -7.39 2.51
CA HIS A 26 -19.19 -6.88 3.88
C HIS A 26 -19.76 -7.83 4.94
N ALA A 27 -20.90 -8.47 4.66
CA ALA A 27 -21.54 -9.41 5.58
C ALA A 27 -20.75 -10.72 5.78
N GLN A 28 -19.83 -11.03 4.86
CA GLN A 28 -19.00 -12.25 4.87
C GLN A 28 -17.63 -12.01 5.53
N ILE A 29 -17.19 -10.75 5.62
CA ILE A 29 -15.90 -10.40 6.23
C ILE A 29 -15.97 -10.63 7.74
N LYS A 30 -15.14 -11.56 8.22
CA LYS A 30 -15.03 -11.84 9.65
C LYS A 30 -14.11 -10.81 10.31
N MET A 31 -14.61 -10.14 11.36
CA MET A 31 -13.84 -9.19 12.16
C MET A 31 -13.67 -9.69 13.60
N THR A 32 -12.42 -9.88 13.99
CA THR A 32 -12.04 -10.12 15.40
C THR A 32 -11.47 -8.83 16.00
N LYS A 33 -11.92 -8.46 17.20
CA LYS A 33 -11.49 -7.25 17.92
C LYS A 33 -11.43 -7.49 19.42
N GLY A 34 -10.86 -6.53 20.15
CA GLY A 34 -10.81 -6.61 21.62
C GLY A 34 -9.63 -7.42 22.14
N PHE A 35 -8.55 -7.51 21.36
CA PHE A 35 -7.30 -8.13 21.77
C PHE A 35 -6.75 -7.52 23.07
N VAL A 36 -6.12 -8.37 23.89
CA VAL A 36 -5.53 -7.97 25.17
C VAL A 36 -4.11 -8.53 25.25
N ALA A 37 -3.13 -7.63 25.32
CA ALA A 37 -1.75 -7.92 25.65
C ALA A 37 -1.28 -6.85 26.63
N LYS A 38 -1.17 -7.20 27.92
CA LYS A 38 -0.82 -6.24 28.97
C LYS A 38 0.67 -6.26 29.24
N GLU A 39 1.33 -5.14 29.02
CA GLU A 39 2.77 -4.98 29.25
C GLU A 39 3.06 -3.78 30.16
N PRO A 40 4.13 -3.84 30.97
CA PRO A 40 4.58 -2.72 31.79
C PRO A 40 5.27 -1.67 30.92
N VAL A 41 4.66 -0.49 30.76
CA VAL A 41 5.22 0.65 30.04
C VAL A 41 5.36 1.81 31.02
N LYS A 42 6.60 2.26 31.27
CA LYS A 42 6.89 3.36 32.22
C LYS A 42 6.16 3.20 33.57
N GLY A 43 6.18 1.98 34.13
CA GLY A 43 5.55 1.64 35.41
C GLY A 43 4.03 1.43 35.39
N HIS A 44 3.37 1.57 34.24
CA HIS A 44 1.93 1.35 34.10
C HIS A 44 1.65 0.08 33.28
N MET A 45 0.64 -0.70 33.68
CA MET A 45 0.17 -1.83 32.86
C MET A 45 -0.73 -1.31 31.74
N VAL A 46 -0.27 -1.44 30.50
CA VAL A 46 -0.95 -0.93 29.32
C VAL A 46 -1.34 -2.09 28.41
N ASN A 47 -2.57 -2.07 27.86
CA ASN A 47 -2.92 -2.97 26.77
C ASN A 47 -2.29 -2.45 25.46
N VAL A 48 -1.15 -3.01 25.05
CA VAL A 48 -0.35 -2.52 23.92
C VAL A 48 -1.00 -2.80 22.55
N VAL A 49 -1.97 -3.72 22.51
CA VAL A 49 -2.75 -4.04 21.29
C VAL A 49 -4.14 -3.42 21.31
N ARG A 50 -4.38 -2.42 22.18
CA ARG A 50 -5.66 -1.70 22.23
C ARG A 50 -5.93 -1.03 20.88
N GLY A 51 -7.09 -1.34 20.30
CA GLY A 51 -7.52 -0.79 19.01
C GLY A 51 -7.20 -1.68 17.81
N LEU A 52 -6.45 -2.77 18.01
CA LEU A 52 -6.21 -3.77 16.98
C LEU A 52 -7.53 -4.43 16.54
N LYS A 53 -7.69 -4.57 15.22
CA LYS A 53 -8.76 -5.32 14.57
C LYS A 53 -8.12 -6.24 13.56
N LEU A 54 -8.57 -7.49 13.53
CA LEU A 54 -8.21 -8.48 12.52
C LEU A 54 -9.41 -8.68 11.62
N TYR A 55 -9.20 -8.53 10.32
CA TYR A 55 -10.18 -8.85 9.29
C TYR A 55 -9.63 -10.03 8.49
N GLU A 56 -10.45 -11.04 8.31
CA GLU A 56 -10.09 -12.27 7.62
C GLU A 56 -10.81 -12.33 6.27
N ASP A 57 -10.21 -13.02 5.30
CA ASP A 57 -10.82 -13.38 4.01
C ASP A 57 -11.40 -12.19 3.22
N ILE A 58 -10.74 -11.03 3.29
CA ILE A 58 -11.17 -9.80 2.60
C ILE A 58 -11.14 -9.96 1.07
N PHE A 59 -10.06 -10.56 0.58
CA PHE A 59 -9.80 -10.80 -0.84
C PHE A 59 -9.63 -12.31 -1.06
N PRO A 60 -10.34 -12.92 -2.01
CA PRO A 60 -10.08 -14.30 -2.42
C PRO A 60 -8.75 -14.42 -3.17
N ASP A 61 -8.25 -15.64 -3.30
CA ASP A 61 -6.95 -15.95 -3.91
C ASP A 61 -6.77 -15.36 -5.31
N SER A 62 -7.83 -15.27 -6.11
CA SER A 62 -7.78 -14.68 -7.46
C SER A 62 -7.49 -13.18 -7.42
N GLU A 63 -8.11 -12.45 -6.50
CA GLU A 63 -7.91 -11.00 -6.33
C GLU A 63 -6.54 -10.72 -5.72
N LEU A 64 -6.08 -11.56 -4.78
CA LEU A 64 -4.71 -11.50 -4.23
C LEU A 64 -3.65 -11.80 -5.29
N SER A 65 -3.88 -12.77 -6.17
CA SER A 65 -2.97 -13.11 -7.27
C SER A 65 -2.83 -11.94 -8.23
N LYS A 66 -3.95 -11.30 -8.61
CA LYS A 66 -3.96 -10.10 -9.44
C LYS A 66 -3.19 -8.94 -8.82
N LEU A 67 -3.39 -8.67 -7.53
CA LEU A 67 -2.62 -7.65 -6.81
C LEU A 67 -1.14 -8.00 -6.79
N THR A 68 -0.79 -9.26 -6.58
CA THR A 68 0.58 -9.74 -6.55
C THR A 68 1.27 -9.56 -7.90
N GLU A 69 0.61 -9.92 -8.99
CA GLU A 69 1.10 -9.68 -10.36
C GLU A 69 1.35 -8.18 -10.59
N PHE A 70 0.37 -7.34 -10.25
CA PHE A 70 0.49 -5.89 -10.41
C PHE A 70 1.65 -5.28 -9.60
N VAL A 71 1.81 -5.65 -8.32
CA VAL A 71 2.93 -5.11 -7.51
C VAL A 71 4.29 -5.62 -7.98
N ASN A 72 4.36 -6.81 -8.58
CA ASN A 72 5.58 -7.33 -9.19
C ASN A 72 5.94 -6.57 -10.47
N GLU A 73 4.96 -6.24 -11.31
CA GLU A 73 5.16 -5.37 -12.48
C GLU A 73 5.68 -3.99 -12.04
N LEU A 74 5.09 -3.39 -11.01
CA LEU A 74 5.58 -2.14 -10.41
C LEU A 74 7.02 -2.27 -9.89
N ARG A 75 7.36 -3.39 -9.23
CA ARG A 75 8.73 -3.64 -8.75
C ARG A 75 9.72 -3.66 -9.90
N VAL A 76 9.40 -4.34 -11.01
CA VAL A 76 10.24 -4.41 -12.21
C VAL A 76 10.38 -3.04 -12.86
N ALA A 77 9.28 -2.29 -13.03
CA ALA A 77 9.31 -0.93 -13.55
C ALA A 77 10.21 -0.01 -12.70
N GLY A 78 10.11 -0.12 -11.37
CA GLY A 78 10.99 0.59 -10.45
C GLY A 78 12.47 0.23 -10.62
N GLN A 79 12.78 -1.06 -10.75
CA GLN A 79 14.14 -1.56 -11.00
C GLN A 79 14.70 -1.11 -12.37
N ASN A 80 13.84 -0.95 -13.37
CA ASN A 80 14.20 -0.46 -14.70
C ASN A 80 14.34 1.07 -14.76
N GLY A 81 13.99 1.80 -13.69
CA GLY A 81 14.02 3.27 -13.66
C GLY A 81 12.86 3.92 -14.40
N GLU A 82 11.76 3.19 -14.61
CA GLU A 82 10.54 3.68 -15.24
C GLU A 82 9.67 4.46 -14.25
N LEU A 83 9.90 4.26 -12.94
CA LEU A 83 9.27 5.03 -11.88
C LEU A 83 10.14 6.22 -11.46
N SER A 84 9.50 7.29 -10.98
CA SER A 84 10.19 8.44 -10.38
C SER A 84 11.15 7.98 -9.26
N GLY A 85 12.31 8.64 -9.13
CA GLY A 85 13.25 8.37 -8.02
C GLY A 85 12.70 8.75 -6.64
N GLU A 86 11.63 9.55 -6.59
CA GLU A 86 10.86 9.78 -5.37
C GLU A 86 9.82 8.67 -5.16
N ALA A 87 9.35 7.99 -6.20
CA ALA A 87 8.40 6.88 -6.10
C ALA A 87 9.09 5.55 -5.76
N PHE A 88 10.18 5.17 -6.44
CA PHE A 88 10.94 3.97 -6.13
C PHE A 88 12.18 4.30 -5.29
N ILE A 89 12.15 3.88 -4.02
CA ILE A 89 13.21 4.12 -3.05
C ILE A 89 13.97 2.82 -2.81
N LEU A 90 15.24 2.83 -3.20
CA LEU A 90 16.18 1.77 -2.88
C LEU A 90 17.00 2.18 -1.66
N TYR A 91 16.76 1.50 -0.54
CA TYR A 91 17.53 1.72 0.67
C TYR A 91 18.67 0.70 0.76
N ASN A 92 19.91 1.19 0.61
CA ASN A 92 21.12 0.40 0.78
C ASN A 92 21.86 0.87 2.03
N GLN A 93 21.58 0.24 3.18
CA GLN A 93 22.38 0.48 4.37
C GLN A 93 23.78 -0.12 4.14
N GLN A 94 24.76 0.72 3.81
CA GLN A 94 26.16 0.34 3.54
C GLN A 94 26.89 -0.35 4.73
N LYS A 95 26.18 -0.79 5.76
CA LYS A 95 26.68 -1.66 6.83
C LYS A 95 25.64 -2.75 7.10
N LYS A 96 25.86 -3.93 6.52
CA LYS A 96 25.11 -5.19 6.69
C LYS A 96 23.66 -5.20 6.13
N GLY A 97 23.57 -5.46 4.83
CA GLY A 97 22.86 -6.65 4.36
C GLY A 97 21.37 -6.55 4.00
N ASN A 98 20.67 -5.44 4.24
CA ASN A 98 19.25 -5.35 3.90
C ASN A 98 19.05 -4.35 2.75
N LYS A 99 18.76 -4.87 1.56
CA LYS A 99 18.43 -4.09 0.37
C LYS A 99 16.91 -3.94 0.35
N ARG A 100 16.38 -2.85 0.91
CA ARG A 100 14.92 -2.64 0.88
C ARG A 100 14.51 -1.88 -0.36
N GLU A 101 13.61 -2.48 -1.11
CA GLU A 101 12.89 -1.84 -2.20
C GLU A 101 11.52 -1.39 -1.69
N LEU A 102 11.23 -0.12 -1.91
CA LEU A 102 9.98 0.51 -1.51
C LEU A 102 9.43 1.31 -2.68
N ILE A 103 8.11 1.22 -2.89
CA ILE A 103 7.38 2.08 -3.80
C ILE A 103 6.43 2.95 -2.98
N GLN A 104 6.45 4.26 -3.18
CA GLN A 104 5.45 5.19 -2.66
C GLN A 104 4.66 5.84 -3.80
N LEU A 105 3.34 5.93 -3.61
CA LEU A 105 2.38 6.42 -4.57
C LEU A 105 1.40 7.37 -3.86
N GLY A 106 0.90 8.38 -4.57
CA GLY A 106 0.04 9.42 -4.03
C GLY A 106 0.81 10.47 -3.24
N ALA A 107 0.38 10.74 -2.00
CA ALA A 107 1.06 11.71 -1.14
C ALA A 107 2.39 11.17 -0.57
N PRO A 108 3.51 11.92 -0.67
CA PRO A 108 4.79 11.50 -0.11
C PRO A 108 4.71 11.25 1.40
N ILE A 109 5.32 10.15 1.85
CA ILE A 109 5.56 9.88 3.27
C ILE A 109 7.06 9.86 3.57
N PHE A 110 7.87 9.35 2.62
CA PHE A 110 9.33 9.32 2.74
C PHE A 110 9.95 10.27 1.71
N GLY A 111 11.01 11.00 2.10
CA GLY A 111 11.68 11.94 1.20
C GLY A 111 12.14 13.21 1.92
N HIS A 112 13.13 13.88 1.35
CA HIS A 112 13.68 15.11 1.91
C HIS A 112 12.62 16.21 1.91
N ILE A 113 12.24 16.70 3.10
CA ILE A 113 11.83 18.10 3.23
C ILE A 113 13.08 18.89 2.86
N LYS A 114 13.16 19.42 1.65
CA LYS A 114 14.18 20.43 1.35
C LYS A 114 13.87 21.62 2.25
N GLU A 115 14.65 21.79 3.30
CA GLU A 115 14.79 23.05 4.03
C GLU A 115 15.33 24.10 3.06
N GLU A 116 14.47 24.67 2.22
CA GLU A 116 14.73 25.94 1.57
C GLU A 116 13.39 26.56 1.17
N ALA A 117 12.96 27.53 1.98
CA ALA A 117 11.68 28.22 1.93
C ALA A 117 11.55 29.20 0.75
N THR A 118 12.02 28.82 -0.46
CA THR A 118 12.08 29.75 -1.61
C THR A 118 11.68 29.19 -2.97
N SER A 119 11.14 27.96 -3.09
CA SER A 119 10.43 27.56 -4.33
C SER A 119 9.00 27.12 -4.05
N LYS A 120 8.07 28.07 -4.21
CA LYS A 120 6.65 27.77 -4.45
C LYS A 120 6.59 26.81 -5.66
N HIS A 121 6.01 25.62 -5.47
CA HIS A 121 5.76 24.60 -6.51
C HIS A 121 6.94 23.72 -6.97
N GLN A 122 7.65 23.04 -6.07
CA GLN A 122 8.19 21.71 -6.43
C GLN A 122 7.15 20.68 -6.01
N THR A 123 6.22 20.38 -6.92
CA THR A 123 5.41 19.17 -6.80
C THR A 123 6.38 18.01 -6.84
N SER A 124 6.64 17.38 -5.68
CA SER A 124 7.26 16.06 -5.63
C SER A 124 6.57 15.20 -6.68
N HIS A 125 7.31 14.75 -7.69
CA HIS A 125 6.76 14.04 -8.83
C HIS A 125 6.53 12.59 -8.43
N ILE A 126 5.63 12.40 -7.47
CA ILE A 126 5.20 11.09 -7.01
C ILE A 126 4.00 10.70 -7.86
N GLU A 127 4.06 9.47 -8.35
CA GLU A 127 3.01 8.91 -9.18
C GLU A 127 1.70 8.82 -8.41
N PRO A 128 0.56 9.12 -9.04
CA PRO A 128 -0.74 8.95 -8.39
C PRO A 128 -0.95 7.48 -8.01
N ILE A 129 -1.86 7.22 -7.07
CA ILE A 129 -2.27 5.85 -6.76
C ILE A 129 -2.91 5.24 -8.03
N PRO A 130 -2.35 4.15 -8.59
CA PRO A 130 -2.89 3.48 -9.77
C PRO A 130 -4.32 3.01 -9.57
N ALA A 131 -5.09 2.95 -10.66
CA ALA A 131 -6.52 2.68 -10.62
C ALA A 131 -6.88 1.36 -9.90
N LEU A 132 -6.06 0.31 -10.07
CA LEU A 132 -6.27 -0.97 -9.37
C LEU A 132 -6.19 -0.80 -7.84
N LEU A 133 -5.16 -0.11 -7.33
CA LEU A 133 -5.01 0.17 -5.89
C LEU A 133 -6.05 1.17 -5.39
N GLN A 134 -6.49 2.10 -6.24
CA GLN A 134 -7.61 2.98 -5.93
C GLN A 134 -8.92 2.19 -5.79
N GLY A 135 -9.10 1.14 -6.60
CA GLY A 135 -10.19 0.16 -6.49
C GLY A 135 -10.18 -0.57 -5.14
N VAL A 136 -9.02 -1.07 -4.71
CA VAL A 136 -8.82 -1.66 -3.37
C VAL A 136 -9.26 -0.68 -2.27
N ILE A 137 -8.79 0.57 -2.32
CA ILE A 137 -9.16 1.61 -1.34
C ILE A 137 -10.68 1.83 -1.31
N ASN A 138 -11.30 1.94 -2.49
CA ASN A 138 -12.74 2.16 -2.59
C ASN A 138 -13.53 0.97 -2.01
N HIS A 139 -13.09 -0.27 -2.27
CA HIS A 139 -13.74 -1.47 -1.72
C HIS A 139 -13.60 -1.54 -0.20
N LEU A 140 -12.44 -1.18 0.37
CA LEU A 140 -12.28 -1.12 1.83
C LEU A 140 -13.21 -0.09 2.49
N ILE A 141 -13.55 1.00 1.79
CA ILE A 141 -14.54 2.00 2.26
C ILE A 141 -15.97 1.46 2.10
N GLN A 142 -16.28 0.87 0.95
CA GLN A 142 -17.59 0.27 0.64
C GLN A 142 -17.94 -0.84 1.63
N TRP A 143 -16.96 -1.64 2.04
CA TRP A 143 -17.12 -2.67 3.07
C TRP A 143 -16.99 -2.13 4.50
N HIS A 144 -16.93 -0.82 4.71
CA HIS A 144 -16.84 -0.18 6.02
C HIS A 144 -15.63 -0.60 6.89
N LEU A 145 -14.58 -1.16 6.27
CA LEU A 145 -13.30 -1.45 6.94
C LEU A 145 -12.53 -0.15 7.20
N LEU A 146 -12.66 0.80 6.26
CA LEU A 146 -12.21 2.18 6.38
C LEU A 146 -13.42 3.13 6.36
N SER A 147 -13.31 4.21 7.12
CA SER A 147 -14.32 5.28 7.07
C SER A 147 -14.06 6.18 5.86
N GLU A 148 -15.12 6.68 5.23
CA GLU A 148 -15.03 7.55 4.05
C GLU A 148 -14.22 8.83 4.33
N ASN A 149 -14.39 9.42 5.52
CA ASN A 149 -13.60 10.57 5.97
C ASN A 149 -12.12 10.27 6.27
N ARG A 150 -11.69 9.02 6.14
CA ARG A 150 -10.31 8.55 6.34
C ARG A 150 -9.80 7.82 5.10
N LYS A 151 -10.31 8.17 3.92
CA LYS A 151 -9.83 7.63 2.65
C LYS A 151 -8.31 7.85 2.52
N PRO A 152 -7.50 6.79 2.37
CA PRO A 152 -6.07 6.91 2.13
C PRO A 152 -5.77 7.72 0.88
N ASN A 153 -4.78 8.61 0.98
CA ASN A 153 -4.24 9.42 -0.12
C ASN A 153 -2.80 9.03 -0.48
N SER A 154 -2.27 8.02 0.19
CA SER A 154 -0.92 7.48 0.00
C SER A 154 -0.98 5.95 0.02
N CYS A 155 -0.10 5.33 -0.75
CA CYS A 155 0.11 3.89 -0.75
C CYS A 155 1.61 3.62 -0.73
N ILE A 156 2.05 2.72 0.16
CA ILE A 156 3.42 2.27 0.25
C ILE A 156 3.44 0.76 0.06
N ILE A 157 4.26 0.31 -0.88
CA ILE A 157 4.51 -1.11 -1.16
C ILE A 157 5.93 -1.41 -0.69
N ASN A 158 6.05 -2.26 0.32
CA ASN A 158 7.34 -2.73 0.81
C ASN A 158 7.61 -4.12 0.24
N PHE A 159 8.79 -4.32 -0.31
CA PHE A 159 9.27 -5.63 -0.72
C PHE A 159 10.25 -6.14 0.33
N PHE A 160 10.05 -7.39 0.74
CA PHE A 160 10.91 -8.11 1.68
C PHE A 160 11.31 -9.42 1.03
N ASP A 161 12.60 -9.63 0.87
CA ASP A 161 13.13 -10.94 0.50
C ASP A 161 13.25 -11.82 1.76
N GLU A 162 13.52 -13.12 1.58
CA GLU A 162 13.60 -14.06 2.71
C GLU A 162 14.64 -13.61 3.77
N GLY A 163 14.20 -13.52 5.03
CA GLY A 163 15.03 -13.08 6.15
C GLY A 163 15.09 -11.56 6.35
N GLU A 164 14.48 -10.77 5.47
CA GLU A 164 14.36 -9.32 5.66
C GLU A 164 13.22 -8.96 6.62
N TYR A 165 13.38 -7.83 7.31
CA TYR A 165 12.43 -7.32 8.30
C TYR A 165 12.48 -5.79 8.31
N SER A 166 11.43 -5.12 8.80
CA SER A 166 11.44 -3.69 9.10
C SER A 166 12.06 -3.41 10.48
N GLN A 167 12.82 -2.33 10.62
CA GLN A 167 13.28 -1.88 11.94
C GLN A 167 12.19 -0.99 12.55
N PRO A 168 11.99 -1.00 13.87
CA PRO A 168 11.15 -0.03 14.55
C PRO A 168 11.60 1.40 14.18
N PHE A 169 10.63 2.28 13.89
CA PHE A 169 10.86 3.70 13.66
C PHE A 169 11.12 4.45 14.97
#